data_AF-A0A1F7GCN9-F1
#
_entry.id   AF-A0A1F7GCN9-F1
#
_cell.length_a   1.000
_cell.length_b   1.000
_cell.length_c   1.000
_cell.angle_alpha   90.00
_cell.angle_beta   90.00
_cell.angle_gamma   90.00
#
_symmetry.space_group_name_H-M   'P 1'
#
loop_
_entity.id
_entity.type
_entity.pdbx_description
1 polymer ?
#
loop_
_entity_poly.entity_id
_entity_poly.type
_entity_poly.pdbx_seq_one_letter_code
_entity_poly.pdbx_strand_id
1 'polypeptide(L)' 'MVNQSIRYFASQVKNSKNLTRREKEILLFRLKKITLKKIGRKQKVTSERIRQIEKHALAKLIRKINQLLLFE' A
#
# COMPACT_ATOMS: atom_id res chain seq x y z
N MET A 1 -5.77 -22.11 -0.62
CA MET A 1 -5.67 -21.41 -1.92
C MET A 1 -5.05 -20.03 -1.72
N VAL A 2 -3.94 -19.74 -2.39
CA VAL A 2 -3.33 -18.40 -2.33
C VAL A 2 -4.18 -17.47 -3.19
N ASN A 3 -4.69 -16.39 -2.61
CA ASN A 3 -5.55 -15.45 -3.34
C ASN A 3 -4.72 -14.74 -4.44
N GLN A 4 -5.04 -15.04 -5.69
CA GLN A 4 -4.33 -14.53 -6.87
C GLN A 4 -4.40 -12.99 -6.95
N SER A 5 -5.51 -12.38 -6.53
CA SER A 5 -5.67 -10.93 -6.47
C SER A 5 -4.72 -10.29 -5.45
N ILE A 6 -4.51 -10.94 -4.29
CA ILE A 6 -3.54 -10.48 -3.28
C ILE A 6 -2.12 -10.55 -3.85
N ARG A 7 -1.76 -11.63 -4.57
CA ARG A 7 -0.45 -11.75 -5.21
C ARG A 7 -0.22 -10.68 -6.26
N TYR A 8 -1.22 -10.47 -7.12
CA TYR A 8 -1.18 -9.43 -8.15
C TYR A 8 -0.97 -8.05 -7.52
N PHE A 9 -1.79 -7.69 -6.53
CA PHE A 9 -1.68 -6.40 -5.88
C PHE A 9 -0.34 -6.24 -5.13
N ALA A 10 0.14 -7.29 -4.47
CA ALA A 10 1.45 -7.27 -3.84
C ALA A 10 2.58 -7.03 -4.85
N SER A 11 2.50 -7.61 -6.05
CA SER A 11 3.44 -7.36 -7.15
C SER A 11 3.39 -5.91 -7.61
N GLN A 12 2.18 -5.36 -7.83
CA GLN A 12 1.99 -3.96 -8.21
C GLN A 12 2.57 -2.99 -7.18
N VAL A 13 2.34 -3.24 -5.89
CA VAL A 13 2.90 -2.42 -4.80
C VAL A 13 4.43 -2.50 -4.78
N LYS A 14 5.01 -3.70 -4.92
CA LYS A 14 6.48 -3.88 -4.94
C LYS A 14 7.13 -3.11 -6.09
N ASN A 15 6.55 -3.22 -7.29
CA ASN A 15 7.10 -2.67 -8.52
C ASN A 15 6.78 -1.19 -8.74
N SER A 16 5.88 -0.59 -7.94
CA SER A 16 5.51 0.81 -8.08
C SER A 16 6.70 1.75 -7.81
N LYS A 17 7.06 2.59 -8.77
CA LYS A 17 8.09 3.64 -8.59
C LYS A 17 7.57 4.86 -7.80
N ASN A 18 6.25 5.05 -7.74
CA ASN A 18 5.62 6.24 -7.14
C ASN A 18 5.42 6.10 -5.62
N LEU A 19 5.66 4.91 -5.07
CA LEU A 19 5.57 4.62 -3.64
C LEU A 19 6.95 4.63 -3.00
N THR A 20 7.06 5.31 -1.87
CA THR A 20 8.24 5.23 -1.01
C THR A 20 8.37 3.83 -0.40
N ARG A 21 9.58 3.47 0.05
CA ARG A 21 9.83 2.20 0.75
C ARG A 21 8.87 2.00 1.93
N ARG A 22 8.59 3.07 2.68
CA ARG A 22 7.70 3.07 3.83
C ARG A 22 6.24 2.78 3.45
N GLU A 23 5.74 3.44 2.41
CA GLU A 23 4.39 3.22 1.89
C GLU A 23 4.22 1.79 1.38
N LYS A 24 5.19 1.28 0.61
CA LYS A 24 5.18 -0.12 0.14
C LYS A 24 5.08 -1.10 1.28
N GLU A 25 5.90 -0.92 2.31
CA GLU A 25 5.93 -1.82 3.46
C GLU A 25 4.59 -1.82 4.22
N ILE A 26 4.00 -0.65 4.46
CA ILE A 26 2.69 -0.52 5.10
C ILE A 26 1.62 -1.26 4.28
N LEU A 27 1.53 -1.03 2.97
CA LEU A 27 0.56 -1.71 2.11
C LEU A 27 0.76 -3.23 2.10
N LEU A 28 2.00 -3.71 2.03
CA LEU A 28 2.30 -5.14 2.08
C LEU A 28 1.92 -5.78 3.42
N PHE A 29 2.09 -5.08 4.55
CA PHE A 29 1.60 -5.57 5.84
C PHE A 29 0.08 -5.59 5.93
N ARG A 30 -0.60 -4.60 5.33
CA ARG A 30 -2.07 -4.56 5.26
C ARG A 30 -2.63 -5.73 4.44
N LEU A 31 -1.99 -6.09 3.33
CA LEU A 31 -2.33 -7.31 2.57
C LEU A 31 -2.19 -8.59 3.38
N LYS A 32 -1.23 -8.64 4.32
CA LYS A 32 -1.05 -9.73 5.27
C LYS A 32 -2.00 -9.63 6.49
N LYS A 33 -3.01 -8.77 6.42
CA LYS A 33 -4.01 -8.54 7.48
C LYS A 33 -3.42 -8.07 8.82
N ILE A 34 -2.24 -7.45 8.80
CA ILE A 34 -1.65 -6.88 10.01
C ILE A 34 -2.42 -5.58 10.36
N THR A 35 -2.75 -5.42 11.64
CA THR A 35 -3.51 -4.27 12.13
C THR A 35 -2.67 -3.00 12.16
N LEU A 36 -3.31 -1.84 12.01
CA LEU A 36 -2.67 -0.52 12.05
C LEU A 36 -1.87 -0.31 13.35
N LYS A 37 -2.39 -0.80 14.48
CA LYS A 37 -1.71 -0.74 15.78
C LYS A 37 -0.39 -1.54 15.78
N LYS A 38 -0.39 -2.75 15.22
CA LYS A 38 0.83 -3.58 15.11
C LYS A 38 1.85 -2.96 14.17
N ILE A 39 1.41 -2.43 13.02
CA ILE A 39 2.29 -1.73 12.07
C ILE A 39 2.87 -0.46 12.70
N GLY A 40 2.04 0.32 13.41
CA GLY A 40 2.45 1.53 14.11
C GLY A 40 3.53 1.27 15.15
N ARG A 41 3.39 0.22 15.96
CA ARG A 41 4.43 -0.23 16.89
C ARG A 41 5.76 -0.52 16.18
N LYS A 42 5.73 -1.28 15.08
CA LYS A 42 6.94 -1.62 14.30
C LYS A 42 7.61 -0.38 13.69
N GLN A 43 6.80 0.59 13.28
CA GLN A 43 7.24 1.82 12.62
C GLN A 43 7.40 3.01 13.58
N LYS A 44 7.28 2.79 14.90
CA LYS A 44 7.34 3.80 15.97
C LYS A 44 6.44 5.02 15.73
N VAL A 45 5.22 4.80 15.25
CA VAL A 45 4.21 5.85 15.01
C VAL A 45 2.83 5.39 15.44
N THR A 46 1.89 6.34 15.55
CA THR A 46 0.50 6.05 15.91
C THR A 46 -0.22 5.26 14.80
N SER A 47 -1.25 4.51 15.18
CA SER A 47 -2.12 3.81 14.21
C SER A 47 -2.77 4.78 13.22
N GLU A 48 -3.14 5.97 13.69
CA GLU A 48 -3.72 7.01 12.85
C GLU A 48 -2.72 7.51 11.81
N ARG A 49 -1.45 7.68 12.19
CA ARG A 49 -0.41 8.05 11.22
C ARG A 49 -0.22 6.97 10.16
N ILE A 50 -0.28 5.69 10.53
CA ILE A 50 -0.26 4.59 9.55
C ILE A 50 -1.47 4.66 8.61
N ARG A 51 -2.67 4.92 9.14
CA ARG A 51 -3.90 5.06 8.35
C ARG A 51 -3.80 6.20 7.32
N GLN A 52 -3.25 7.34 7.72
CA GLN A 52 -3.01 8.47 6.83
C GLN A 52 -2.05 8.11 5.69
N ILE A 53 -0.93 7.45 6.03
CA ILE A 53 0.05 6.99 5.03
C ILE A 53 -0.57 5.97 4.08
N GLU A 54 -1.33 4.99 4.61
CA GLU A 54 -2.06 4.01 3.80
C GLU A 54 -3.02 4.69 2.82
N LYS A 55 -3.85 5.64 3.30
CA LYS A 55 -4.78 6.40 2.44
C LYS A 55 -4.06 7.14 1.33
N HIS A 56 -2.96 7.82 1.65
CA HIS A 56 -2.17 8.57 0.67
C HIS A 56 -1.50 7.65 -0.35
N ALA A 57 -0.95 6.52 0.08
CA ALA A 57 -0.34 5.52 -0.80
C ALA A 57 -1.35 4.90 -1.77
N LEU A 58 -2.56 4.59 -1.29
CA LEU A 58 -3.64 4.09 -2.16
C LEU A 58 -4.06 5.14 -3.18
N ALA A 59 -4.19 6.41 -2.78
CA ALA A 59 -4.51 7.50 -3.69
C ALA A 59 -3.47 7.65 -4.81
N LYS A 60 -2.17 7.48 -4.52
CA LYS A 60 -1.10 7.47 -5.53
C LYS A 60 -1.25 6.34 -6.54
N LEU A 61 -1.64 5.14 -6.08
CA LEU A 61 -1.87 4.00 -6.97
C LEU A 61 -3.08 4.24 -7.89
N ILE A 62 -4.19 4.73 -7.33
CA ILE A 62 -5.41 5.04 -8.09
C ILE A 62 -5.11 6.12 -9.14
N ARG A 63 -4.43 7.21 -8.75
CA ARG A 63 -4.09 8.30 -9.67
C ARG A 63 -3.23 7.82 -10.84
N LYS A 64 -2.29 6.92 -10.59
CA LYS A 64 -1.48 6.32 -11.67
C LYS A 64 -2.33 5.48 -12.61
N ILE A 65 -3.25 4.66 -12.09
CA ILE A 65 -4.17 3.88 -12.92
C ILE A 65 -5.01 4.82 -13.80
N ASN A 66 -5.57 5.87 -13.20
CA ASN A 66 -6.36 6.85 -13.96
C ASN A 66 -5.53 7.58 -15.02
N GLN A 67 -4.25 7.89 -14.75
CA GLN A 67 -3.36 8.46 -15.77
C GLN A 67 -3.13 7.50 -16.93
N LEU A 68 -2.90 6.21 -16.68
CA LEU A 68 -2.74 5.24 -17.75
C LEU A 68 -4.01 5.14 -18.61
N LEU A 69 -5.19 5.09 -17.98
CA LEU A 69 -6.47 5.01 -18.69
C LEU A 69 -6.88 6.28 -19.45
N LEU A 70 -6.29 7.44 -19.14
CA LEU A 70 -6.58 8.72 -19.81
C LEU A 70 -5.68 9.00 -21.01
N PHE A 71 -4.55 8.29 -21.11
CA PHE A 71 -3.55 8.47 -22.17
C PHE A 71 -3.29 7.18 -22.98
N GLU A 72 -4.11 6.15 -22.75
CA GLU A 72 -4.37 5.02 -23.65
C GLU A 72 -5.68 5.28 -24.42
#